data_AF-A0A7C6DIC2-F1
#
_entry.id   AF-A0A7C6DIC2-F1
#
_cell.length_a   1.000
_cell.length_b   1.000
_cell.length_c   1.000
_cell.angle_alpha   90.00
_cell.angle_beta   90.00
_cell.angle_gamma   90.00
#
_symmetry.space_group_name_H-M   'P 1'
#
loop_
_entity.id
_entity.type
_entity.pdbx_description
1 polymer ?
#
loop_
_entity_poly.entity_id
_entity_poly.type
_entity_poly.pdbx_seq_one_letter_code
_entity_poly.pdbx_strand_id
1 'polypeptide(L)' 'MRWIWIDKFTEFTPRTSATAIKNVTLAEEHLHDLYPAFPIVPNSLIIEGMAQT' A
#
# COMPACT_ATOMS: atom_id res chain seq x y z
N MET A 1 -11.71 -2.42 -6.66
CA MET A 1 -11.32 -2.27 -5.24
C MET A 1 -10.44 -1.04 -5.16
N ARG A 2 -10.97 0.12 -4.78
CA ARG A 2 -10.25 1.40 -4.95
C ARG A 2 -9.38 1.79 -3.74
N TRP A 3 -9.53 1.11 -2.60
CA TRP A 3 -8.98 1.58 -1.31
C TRP A 3 -8.49 0.45 -0.38
N ILE A 4 -7.94 -0.63 -0.95
CA ILE A 4 -7.24 -1.66 -0.17
C ILE A 4 -5.76 -1.61 -0.55
N TRP A 5 -4.91 -1.41 0.45
CA TRP A 5 -3.47 -1.17 0.28
C TRP A 5 -2.61 -2.36 0.69
N ILE A 6 -3.23 -3.52 0.90
CA ILE A 6 -2.57 -4.81 1.14
C ILE A 6 -3.07 -5.83 0.13
N ASP A 7 -2.17 -6.60 -0.47
CA ASP A 7 -2.58 -7.67 -1.38
C ASP A 7 -2.65 -9.01 -0.62
N LYS A 8 -1.72 -9.23 0.32
CA LYS A 8 -1.61 -10.50 1.04
C LYS A 8 -0.87 -10.35 2.37
N PHE A 9 -1.41 -10.97 3.42
CA PHE A 9 -0.67 -11.25 4.65
C PHE A 9 0.32 -12.41 4.45
N THR A 10 1.57 -12.22 4.88
CA THR A 10 2.58 -13.28 4.94
C THR A 10 2.69 -13.87 6.34
N GLU A 11 2.46 -13.06 7.37
CA GLU A 11 2.45 -13.48 8.78
C GLU A 11 1.34 -12.73 9.51
N PHE A 12 0.65 -13.41 10.43
CA PHE A 12 -0.39 -12.80 11.23
C PHE A 12 -0.46 -13.46 12.60
N THR A 13 -0.03 -12.74 13.64
CA THR A 13 -0.18 -13.11 15.04
C THR A 13 -1.25 -12.24 15.68
N PRO A 14 -2.46 -12.78 15.95
CA PRO A 14 -3.59 -11.98 16.43
C PRO A 14 -3.22 -11.11 17.62
N ARG A 15 -3.63 -9.83 17.58
CA ARG A 15 -3.42 -8.83 18.63
C ARG A 15 -1.95 -8.51 18.96
N THR A 16 -1.01 -8.97 18.13
CA THR A 16 0.43 -8.78 18.37
C THR A 16 1.12 -8.15 17.18
N SER A 17 1.05 -8.78 16.01
CA SER A 17 1.72 -8.31 14.80
C SER A 17 1.11 -8.89 13.54
N ALA A 18 1.29 -8.18 12.44
CA ALA A 18 0.96 -8.63 11.09
C ALA A 18 2.04 -8.16 10.13
N THR A 19 2.34 -8.97 9.12
CA THR A 19 3.21 -8.61 8.00
C THR A 19 2.47 -8.86 6.71
N ALA A 20 2.45 -7.85 5.83
CA ALA A 20 1.74 -7.89 4.57
C ALA A 20 2.61 -7.43 3.40
N ILE A 21 2.23 -7.85 2.21
CA ILE A 21 2.82 -7.43 0.94
C ILE A 21 1.80 -6.56 0.19
N LYS A 22 2.31 -5.46 -0.34
CA LYS A 22 1.66 -4.64 -1.37
C LYS A 22 2.55 -4.63 -2.60
N ASN A 23 2.07 -5.21 -3.69
CA ASN A 23 2.73 -5.10 -4.98
C ASN A 23 2.42 -3.72 -5.56
N VAL A 24 3.44 -3.14 -6.19
CA VAL A 24 3.35 -1.80 -6.79
C VAL A 24 3.63 -1.93 -8.28
N THR A 25 2.83 -1.26 -9.10
CA THR A 25 2.99 -1.22 -10.54
C THR A 25 2.74 0.18 -11.08
N LEU A 26 3.45 0.58 -12.15
CA LEU A 26 3.23 1.85 -12.84
C LEU A 26 1.83 1.97 -13.46
N ALA A 27 1.05 0.88 -13.52
CA ALA A 27 -0.34 0.91 -13.93
C ALA A 27 -1.29 1.51 -12.87
N GLU A 28 -0.82 1.77 -11.64
CA GLU A 28 -1.62 2.36 -10.58
C GLU A 28 -1.80 3.87 -10.78
N GLU A 29 -3.05 4.31 -10.88
CA GLU A 29 -3.45 5.70 -11.16
C GLU A 29 -2.83 6.71 -10.17
N HIS A 30 -2.90 6.42 -8.88
CA HIS A 30 -2.47 7.33 -7.81
C HIS A 30 -0.96 7.63 -7.80
N LEU A 31 -0.13 6.86 -8.52
CA LEU A 31 1.31 7.16 -8.66
C LEU A 31 1.56 8.40 -9.54
N HIS A 32 0.58 8.75 -10.38
CA HIS A 32 0.73 9.81 -11.39
C HIS A 32 0.14 11.15 -10.96
N ASP A 33 -0.64 11.17 -9.88
CA ASP A 33 -1.39 12.35 -9.44
C ASP A 33 -0.51 13.42 -8.76
N LEU A 34 0.44 12.98 -7.92
CA LEU A 34 1.19 13.89 -7.05
C LEU A 34 2.49 14.39 -7.70
N TYR A 35 3.18 13.51 -8.43
CA TYR A 35 4.48 13.80 -9.06
C TYR A 35 4.54 13.21 -10.48
N PRO A 36 3.99 13.89 -11.50
CA PRO A 36 3.82 13.31 -12.84
C PRO A 36 5.10 12.78 -13.52
N ALA A 37 6.26 13.37 -13.21
CA ALA A 37 7.56 12.96 -13.77
C ALA A 37 8.37 12.04 -12.84
N PHE A 38 7.87 11.76 -11.64
CA PHE A 38 8.55 10.95 -10.63
C PHE A 38 7.53 10.09 -9.87
N PRO A 39 7.01 9.02 -10.50
CA PRO A 39 5.95 8.21 -9.92
C PRO A 39 6.44 7.52 -8.64
N ILE A 40 5.79 7.84 -7.53
CA ILE A 40 6.06 7.27 -6.22
C ILE A 40 4.75 6.96 -5.50
N VAL A 41 4.79 5.94 -4.64
CA VAL A 41 3.66 5.68 -3.73
C VAL A 41 3.59 6.84 -2.74
N PRO A 42 2.46 7.58 -2.66
CA PRO A 42 2.30 8.64 -1.67
C PRO A 42 2.48 8.10 -0.26
N ASN A 43 3.29 8.79 0.56
CA ASN A 43 3.58 8.36 1.93
C ASN A 43 2.31 8.19 2.78
N SER A 44 1.28 8.99 2.53
CA SER A 44 -0.03 8.86 3.18
C SER A 44 -0.67 7.49 2.93
N LEU A 45 -0.58 6.96 1.71
CA LEU A 45 -1.13 5.65 1.34
C LEU A 45 -0.29 4.50 1.91
N ILE A 46 1.02 4.71 2.09
CA ILE A 46 1.88 3.75 2.81
C ILE A 46 1.41 3.62 4.27
N ILE A 47 1.18 4.75 4.95
CA ILE A 47 0.68 4.74 6.34
C ILE A 47 -0.72 4.14 6.41
N GLU A 48 -1.60 4.43 5.45
CA GLU A 48 -2.92 3.80 5.37
C GLU A 48 -2.80 2.27 5.21
N GLY A 49 -1.90 1.79 4.35
CA GLY A 49 -1.63 0.36 4.20
C GLY A 49 -1.12 -0.29 5.49
N MET A 50 -0.29 0.41 6.26
CA MET A 50 0.11 -0.04 7.60
C MET A 50 -1.08 -0.07 8.57
N ALA A 51 -2.02 0.85 8.48
CA ALA A 51 -3.22 0.85 9.32
C ALA A 51 -4.23 -0.25 8.94
N GLN A 52 -4.21 -0.71 7.67
CA GLN A 52 -5.00 -1.84 7.19
C GLN A 52 -4.36 -3.21 7.48
N THR A 53 -3.07 -3.23 7.86
CA THR A 53 -2.28 -4.42 8.20
C THR A 53 -2.49 -4.81 9.67
#